data_AF-A0A1H3MEQ5-F1
#
_entry.id   AF-A0A1H3MEQ5-F1
#
_cell.length_a   1.000
_cell.length_b   1.000
_cell.length_c   1.000
_cell.angle_alpha   90.00
_cell.angle_beta   90.00
_cell.angle_gamma   90.00
#
_symmetry.space_group_name_H-M   'P 1'
#
loop_
_entity.id
_entity.type
_entity.pdbx_description
1 polymer ?
#
loop_
_entity_poly.entity_id
_entity_poly.type
_entity_poly.pdbx_seq_one_letter_code
_entity_poly.pdbx_strand_id
1 'polypeptide(L)'
;MAIIETVPARATPESGVWCDLHQERPRGLLPEAERRRVAAYLETATDWGGVILIVGDVSHWVQVSAGEIVSFQSFLTGRLAQALGVAGAPEGASADAAMSQPERLAGLLRSAEVSGESGAALGALIGAELAATRAFWLGADLRLMGAGALADAYEAVLRAQAAWVTRV
;
A
#
# COMPACT_ATOMS: atom_id res chain seq x y z
N MET A 1 14.36 18.76 20.42
CA MET A 1 14.31 17.28 20.45
C MET A 1 13.30 16.87 19.39
N ALA A 2 13.65 15.99 18.45
CA ALA A 2 12.65 15.44 17.54
C ALA A 2 11.69 14.57 18.37
N ILE A 3 10.38 14.80 18.24
CA ILE A 3 9.37 13.96 18.88
C ILE A 3 9.32 12.67 18.07
N ILE A 4 9.55 11.54 18.73
CA ILE A 4 9.41 10.21 18.13
C ILE A 4 8.15 9.61 18.71
N GLU A 5 7.18 9.35 17.85
CA GLU A 5 5.96 8.63 18.19
C GLU A 5 5.96 7.28 17.47
N THR A 6 5.51 6.23 18.16
CA THR A 6 5.50 4.86 17.63
C THR A 6 4.09 4.29 17.63
N VAL A 7 3.78 3.43 16.66
CA VAL A 7 2.52 2.66 16.70
C VAL A 7 2.48 1.67 17.89
N PRO A 8 1.29 1.38 18.46
CA PRO A 8 -0.01 1.97 18.10
C PRO A 8 -0.13 3.42 18.59
N ALA A 9 -0.76 4.27 17.78
CA ALA A 9 -0.95 5.68 18.09
C ALA A 9 -2.25 6.24 17.48
N ARG A 10 -2.83 7.27 18.10
CA ARG A 10 -3.98 8.00 17.53
C ARG A 10 -3.59 8.59 16.17
N ALA A 11 -4.47 8.48 15.18
CA ALA A 11 -4.21 9.06 13.86
C ALA A 11 -4.00 10.58 13.99
N THR A 12 -4.87 11.25 14.75
CA THR A 12 -4.70 12.64 15.19
C THR A 12 -3.95 12.69 16.52
N PRO A 13 -2.75 13.30 16.59
CA PRO A 13 -1.98 13.38 17.83
C PRO A 13 -2.74 14.12 18.94
N GLU A 14 -2.80 13.54 20.14
CA GLU A 14 -3.44 14.19 21.29
C GLU A 14 -2.70 15.46 21.75
N SER A 15 -1.39 15.52 21.50
CA SER A 15 -0.54 16.67 21.79
C SER A 15 -0.80 17.87 20.87
N GLY A 16 -1.51 17.66 19.75
CA GLY A 16 -1.64 18.63 18.66
C GLY A 16 -0.37 18.82 17.81
N VAL A 17 0.74 18.16 18.18
CA VAL A 17 2.01 18.24 17.45
C VAL A 17 2.11 17.06 16.51
N TRP A 18 2.21 17.36 15.21
CA TRP A 18 2.36 16.36 14.17
C TRP A 18 3.83 15.96 13.98
N CYS A 19 4.04 14.67 13.75
CA CYS A 19 5.34 14.09 13.46
C CYS A 19 5.16 12.80 12.65
N ASP A 20 6.26 12.32 12.07
CA ASP A 20 6.32 10.99 11.46
C ASP A 20 6.02 9.92 12.50
N LEU A 21 5.32 8.87 12.08
CA LEU A 21 5.00 7.74 12.94
C LEU A 21 5.93 6.57 12.65
N HIS A 22 6.56 6.05 13.70
CA HIS A 22 7.54 4.98 13.59
C HIS A 22 6.95 3.62 13.96
N GLN A 23 7.47 2.56 13.36
CA GLN A 23 7.23 1.19 13.77
C GLN A 23 8.55 0.45 13.89
N GLU A 24 8.71 -0.36 14.94
CA GLU A 24 9.94 -1.11 15.15
C GLU A 24 10.01 -2.38 14.29
N ARG A 25 8.90 -3.11 14.15
CA ARG A 25 8.85 -4.42 13.49
C ARG A 25 7.55 -4.61 12.66
N PRO A 26 7.66 -4.78 11.32
CA PRO A 26 8.83 -4.42 10.51
C PRO A 26 9.19 -2.95 10.71
N ARG A 27 10.47 -2.61 10.52
CA ARG A 27 10.92 -1.22 10.66
C ARG A 27 10.23 -0.36 9.60
N GLY A 28 9.49 0.63 10.05
CA GLY A 28 8.68 1.47 9.20
C GLY A 28 8.70 2.93 9.65
N LEU A 29 8.53 3.81 8.67
CA LEU A 29 8.27 5.23 8.85
C LEU A 29 7.05 5.58 8.03
N LEU A 30 5.97 6.01 8.68
CA LEU A 30 4.82 6.62 8.02
C LEU A 30 5.02 8.14 8.08
N PRO A 31 5.22 8.82 6.95
CA PRO A 31 5.46 10.25 6.93
C PRO A 31 4.31 11.04 7.56
N GLU A 32 4.61 12.18 8.18
CA GLU A 32 3.63 13.08 8.80
C GLU A 32 2.48 13.41 7.84
N ALA A 33 2.80 13.69 6.57
CA ALA A 33 1.82 14.01 5.54
C ALA A 33 0.81 12.86 5.32
N GLU A 34 1.29 11.62 5.34
CA GLU A 34 0.43 10.44 5.17
C GLU A 34 -0.40 10.16 6.43
N ARG A 35 0.18 10.34 7.62
CA ARG A 35 -0.56 10.30 8.89
C ARG A 35 -1.71 11.31 8.90
N ARG A 36 -1.47 12.54 8.43
CA ARG A 36 -2.51 13.59 8.32
C ARG A 36 -3.63 13.19 7.37
N ARG A 37 -3.31 12.57 6.22
CA ARG A 37 -4.32 12.10 5.28
C ARG A 37 -5.18 10.99 5.89
N VAL A 38 -4.56 10.05 6.61
CA VAL A 38 -5.28 9.04 7.40
C VAL A 38 -6.21 9.69 8.43
N ALA A 39 -5.70 10.64 9.22
CA ALA A 39 -6.50 11.35 10.21
C ALA A 39 -7.71 12.07 9.59
N ALA A 40 -7.49 12.81 8.50
CA ALA A 40 -8.56 13.52 7.79
C ALA A 40 -9.65 12.58 7.26
N TYR A 41 -9.28 11.38 6.78
CA TYR A 41 -10.27 10.37 6.40
C TYR A 41 -11.11 9.93 7.60
N LEU A 42 -10.48 9.66 8.75
CA LEU A 42 -11.15 9.17 9.95
C LEU A 42 -12.05 10.21 10.62
N GLU A 43 -11.86 11.50 10.36
CA GLU A 43 -12.81 12.55 10.77
C GLU A 43 -14.18 12.37 10.11
N THR A 44 -14.21 11.85 8.87
CA THR A 44 -15.46 11.61 8.11
C THR A 44 -16.02 10.20 8.27
N ALA A 45 -15.17 9.26 8.72
CA ALA A 45 -15.51 7.84 8.90
C ALA A 45 -15.40 7.45 10.39
N THR A 46 -16.22 8.08 11.24
CA THR A 46 -16.23 7.83 12.68
C THR A 46 -16.50 6.35 12.97
N ASP A 47 -15.77 5.77 13.94
CA ASP A 47 -15.82 4.37 14.35
C ASP A 47 -15.46 3.33 13.28
N TRP A 48 -14.98 3.76 12.11
CA TRP A 48 -14.51 2.84 11.09
C TRP A 48 -13.19 2.16 11.50
N GLY A 49 -13.07 0.88 11.15
CA GLY A 49 -11.86 0.09 11.29
C GLY A 49 -11.62 -0.75 10.04
N GLY A 50 -10.36 -0.91 9.66
CA GLY A 50 -9.99 -1.56 8.42
C GLY A 50 -8.54 -1.25 8.04
N VAL A 51 -8.26 -1.23 6.74
CA VAL A 51 -6.93 -0.90 6.23
C VAL A 51 -7.01 0.20 5.19
N ILE A 52 -6.16 1.21 5.34
CA ILE A 52 -5.94 2.24 4.33
C ILE A 52 -4.69 1.87 3.54
N LEU A 53 -4.86 1.63 2.24
CA LEU A 53 -3.74 1.51 1.30
C LEU A 53 -3.45 2.87 0.71
N ILE A 54 -2.33 3.46 1.09
CA ILE A 54 -1.81 4.69 0.48
C ILE A 54 -0.93 4.29 -0.71
N VAL A 55 -1.25 4.77 -1.90
CA VAL A 55 -0.49 4.48 -3.13
C VAL A 55 0.33 5.70 -3.53
N GLY A 56 1.63 5.50 -3.74
CA GLY A 56 2.58 6.52 -4.13
C GLY A 56 3.94 5.91 -4.50
N ASP A 57 5.00 6.73 -4.46
CA ASP A 57 6.40 6.27 -4.62
C ASP A 57 6.75 5.18 -3.60
N VAL A 58 6.33 5.39 -2.35
CA VAL A 58 6.24 4.36 -1.32
C VAL A 58 4.75 4.10 -1.08
N SER A 59 4.33 2.85 -1.16
CA SER A 59 2.99 2.46 -0.74
C SER A 59 2.99 2.15 0.76
N HIS A 60 1.88 2.44 1.44
CA HIS A 60 1.71 2.15 2.86
C HIS A 60 0.39 1.41 3.10
N TRP A 61 0.45 0.22 3.69
CA TRP A 61 -0.70 -0.50 4.22
C TRP A 61 -0.85 -0.13 5.68
N VAL A 62 -1.85 0.67 6.01
CA VAL A 62 -2.05 1.25 7.35
C VAL A 62 -3.26 0.60 7.99
N GLN A 63 -3.04 -0.18 9.04
CA GLN A 63 -4.12 -0.79 9.82
C GLN A 63 -4.69 0.22 10.81
N VAL A 64 -6.01 0.40 10.76
CA VAL A 64 -6.73 1.35 11.61
C VAL A 64 -7.80 0.64 12.43
N SER A 65 -7.91 1.01 13.70
CA SER A 65 -8.98 0.58 14.61
C SER A 65 -9.29 1.70 15.60
N ALA A 66 -10.57 2.01 15.84
CA ALA A 66 -11.00 2.99 16.85
C ALA A 66 -10.31 4.37 16.78
N GLY A 67 -10.01 4.84 15.56
CA GLY A 67 -9.28 6.11 15.34
C GLY A 67 -7.77 6.05 15.58
N GLU A 68 -7.22 4.87 15.81
CA GLU A 68 -5.79 4.62 16.01
C GLU A 68 -5.18 3.91 14.80
N ILE A 69 -3.96 4.33 14.43
CA ILE A 69 -3.08 3.57 13.55
C ILE A 69 -2.42 2.50 14.42
N VAL A 70 -2.82 1.25 14.20
CA VAL A 70 -2.39 0.09 15.00
C VAL A 70 -1.02 -0.40 14.54
N SER A 71 -0.84 -0.52 13.22
CA SER A 71 0.38 -0.97 12.59
C SER A 71 0.40 -0.52 11.12
N PHE A 72 1.57 -0.56 10.50
CA PHE A 72 1.65 -0.36 9.06
C PHE A 72 2.82 -1.13 8.42
N GLN A 73 2.74 -1.34 7.12
CA GLN A 73 3.85 -1.87 6.33
C GLN A 73 4.00 -1.09 5.03
N SER A 74 5.25 -0.80 4.64
CA SER A 74 5.55 0.05 3.49
C SER A 74 6.34 -0.69 2.43
N PHE A 75 6.11 -0.38 1.16
CA PHE A 75 6.76 -1.04 0.03
C PHE A 75 7.25 -0.03 -1.01
N LEU A 76 8.29 -0.43 -1.75
CA LEU A 76 8.92 0.38 -2.80
C LEU A 76 8.32 0.12 -4.18
N THR A 77 7.14 -0.48 -4.28
CA THR A 77 6.56 -0.92 -5.55
C THR A 77 6.37 0.23 -6.53
N GLY A 78 5.85 1.37 -6.08
CA GLY A 78 5.73 2.57 -6.93
C GLY A 78 7.08 3.07 -7.43
N ARG A 79 8.07 3.16 -6.53
CA ARG A 79 9.45 3.54 -6.87
C ARG A 79 10.11 2.58 -7.86
N LEU A 80 9.90 1.28 -7.67
CA LEU A 80 10.44 0.24 -8.55
C LEU A 80 9.77 0.29 -9.93
N ALA A 81 8.44 0.47 -9.99
CA ALA A 81 7.74 0.67 -11.25
C ALA A 81 8.27 1.89 -12.00
N GLN A 82 8.45 3.02 -11.30
CA GLN A 82 9.03 4.23 -11.90
C GLN A 82 10.47 4.00 -12.39
N ALA A 83 11.33 3.38 -11.57
CA ALA A 83 12.73 3.15 -11.90
C ALA A 83 12.91 2.20 -13.11
N LEU A 84 11.98 1.25 -13.29
CA LEU A 84 11.97 0.32 -14.42
C LEU A 84 11.23 0.87 -15.65
N GLY A 85 10.70 2.10 -15.59
CA GLY A 85 9.92 2.68 -16.70
C GLY A 85 8.60 1.95 -16.96
N VAL A 86 8.06 1.28 -15.95
CA VAL A 86 6.83 0.50 -16.04
C VAL A 86 5.62 1.43 -15.99
N ALA A 87 4.76 1.31 -16.99
CA ALA A 87 3.52 2.06 -17.16
C ALA A 87 2.39 1.21 -17.77
N GLY A 88 1.17 1.77 -17.78
CA GLY A 88 0.00 1.16 -18.40
C GLY A 88 -0.85 0.35 -17.41
N ALA A 89 -1.76 -0.46 -17.95
CA ALA A 89 -2.62 -1.32 -17.15
C ALA A 89 -1.86 -2.57 -16.68
N PRO A 90 -2.07 -3.02 -15.43
CA PRO A 90 -1.44 -4.24 -14.93
C PRO A 90 -2.03 -5.47 -15.60
N GLU A 91 -1.19 -6.47 -15.85
CA GLU A 91 -1.63 -7.77 -16.32
C GLU A 91 -1.97 -8.69 -15.14
N GLY A 92 -3.23 -9.17 -15.10
CA GLY A 92 -3.72 -10.01 -14.01
C GLY A 92 -2.97 -11.34 -13.85
N ALA A 93 -2.66 -12.02 -14.96
CA ALA A 93 -1.96 -13.31 -14.90
C ALA A 93 -0.55 -13.18 -14.29
N SER A 94 0.16 -12.09 -14.60
CA SER A 94 1.45 -11.79 -13.98
C SER A 94 1.32 -11.45 -12.49
N ALA A 95 0.27 -10.72 -12.10
CA ALA A 95 -0.04 -10.48 -10.70
C ALA A 95 -0.32 -11.78 -9.93
N ASP A 96 -1.14 -12.68 -10.49
CA ASP A 96 -1.44 -13.99 -9.90
C ASP A 96 -0.17 -14.86 -9.77
N ALA A 97 0.68 -14.85 -10.79
CA ALA A 97 1.95 -15.58 -10.78
C ALA A 97 2.89 -15.07 -9.67
N ALA A 98 3.02 -13.75 -9.53
CA ALA A 98 3.82 -13.14 -8.47
C ALA A 98 3.19 -13.33 -7.09
N MET A 99 1.87 -13.32 -6.97
CA MET A 99 1.19 -13.61 -5.71
C MET A 99 1.41 -15.06 -5.25
N SER A 100 1.44 -16.00 -6.19
CA SER A 100 1.62 -17.42 -5.91
C SER A 100 3.06 -17.78 -5.54
N GLN A 101 4.03 -17.11 -6.17
CA GLN A 101 5.47 -17.36 -6.02
C GLN A 101 6.24 -16.03 -5.98
N PRO A 102 6.13 -15.24 -4.89
CA PRO A 102 6.74 -13.91 -4.80
C PRO A 102 8.26 -13.92 -4.93
N GLU A 103 8.92 -15.03 -4.59
CA GLU A 103 10.36 -15.24 -4.77
C GLU A 103 10.80 -15.20 -6.25
N ARG A 104 9.87 -15.37 -7.19
CA ARG A 104 10.15 -15.30 -8.64
C ARG A 104 10.11 -13.88 -9.22
N LEU A 105 9.82 -12.86 -8.41
CA LEU A 105 9.60 -11.48 -8.87
C LEU A 105 10.70 -10.99 -9.82
N ALA A 106 11.98 -11.10 -9.44
CA ALA A 106 13.07 -10.60 -10.27
C ALA A 106 13.12 -11.27 -11.66
N GLY A 107 12.80 -12.57 -11.73
CA GLY A 107 12.71 -13.30 -13.00
C GLY A 107 11.50 -12.87 -13.84
N LEU A 108 10.34 -12.65 -13.20
CA LEU A 108 9.14 -12.14 -13.88
C LEU A 108 9.39 -10.75 -14.48
N LEU A 109 10.04 -9.86 -13.73
CA LEU A 109 10.40 -8.52 -14.19
C LEU A 109 11.34 -8.58 -15.39
N ARG A 110 12.37 -9.45 -15.34
CA ARG A 110 13.29 -9.61 -16.45
C ARG A 110 12.60 -10.15 -17.71
N SER A 111 11.72 -11.14 -17.56
CA SER A 111 10.95 -11.68 -18.69
C SER A 111 10.07 -10.60 -19.33
N ALA A 112 9.35 -9.84 -18.52
CA ALA A 112 8.52 -8.73 -19.00
C ALA A 112 9.35 -7.66 -19.74
N GLU A 113 10.54 -7.33 -19.23
CA GLU A 113 11.47 -6.40 -19.88
C GLU A 113 11.95 -6.91 -21.24
N VAL A 114 12.31 -8.21 -21.36
CA VAL A 114 12.72 -8.80 -22.65
C VAL A 114 11.59 -8.77 -23.68
N SER A 115 10.36 -9.04 -23.24
CA SER A 115 9.18 -9.05 -24.10
C SER A 115 8.62 -7.66 -24.41
N GLY A 116 9.04 -6.61 -23.70
CA GLY A 116 8.44 -5.28 -23.78
C GLY A 116 7.05 -5.19 -23.13
N GLU A 117 6.70 -6.12 -22.25
CA GLU A 117 5.38 -6.27 -21.65
C GLU A 117 5.29 -5.49 -20.32
N SER A 118 5.23 -4.16 -20.41
CA SER A 118 5.17 -3.28 -19.24
C SER A 118 4.02 -3.62 -18.27
N GLY A 119 2.85 -4.02 -18.79
CA GLY A 119 1.72 -4.45 -17.96
C GLY A 119 2.02 -5.71 -17.14
N ALA A 120 2.80 -6.65 -17.68
CA ALA A 120 3.25 -7.83 -16.96
C ALA A 120 4.19 -7.45 -15.80
N ALA A 121 5.12 -6.52 -16.03
CA ALA A 121 6.01 -6.02 -14.97
C ALA A 121 5.21 -5.33 -13.86
N LEU A 122 4.22 -4.49 -14.20
CA LEU A 122 3.38 -3.82 -13.21
C LEU A 122 2.53 -4.81 -12.41
N GLY A 123 1.93 -5.78 -13.09
CA GLY A 123 1.17 -6.86 -12.46
C GLY A 123 2.04 -7.64 -11.48
N ALA A 124 3.26 -8.02 -11.86
CA ALA A 124 4.18 -8.75 -10.98
C ALA A 124 4.57 -7.96 -9.73
N LEU A 125 4.89 -6.67 -9.87
CA LEU A 125 5.24 -5.82 -8.73
C LEU A 125 4.09 -5.70 -7.73
N ILE A 126 2.88 -5.38 -8.21
CA ILE A 126 1.69 -5.24 -7.37
C ILE A 126 1.32 -6.60 -6.74
N GLY A 127 1.37 -7.67 -7.52
CA GLY A 127 1.07 -9.03 -7.05
C GLY A 127 2.02 -9.49 -5.93
N ALA A 128 3.33 -9.26 -6.08
CA ALA A 128 4.29 -9.60 -5.04
C ALA A 128 4.02 -8.83 -3.73
N GLU A 129 3.67 -7.55 -3.82
CA GLU A 129 3.26 -6.75 -2.65
C GLU A 129 1.99 -7.29 -2.01
N LEU A 130 0.94 -7.59 -2.80
CA LEU A 130 -0.31 -8.16 -2.29
C LEU A 130 -0.10 -9.51 -1.59
N ALA A 131 0.82 -10.35 -2.08
CA ALA A 131 1.18 -11.58 -1.36
C ALA A 131 1.80 -11.29 0.00
N ALA A 132 2.71 -10.30 0.07
CA ALA A 132 3.37 -9.91 1.30
C ALA A 132 2.42 -9.25 2.32
N THR A 133 1.31 -8.65 1.86
CA THR A 133 0.35 -7.91 2.71
C THR A 133 -0.98 -8.62 2.90
N ARG A 134 -1.06 -9.93 2.65
CA ARG A 134 -2.32 -10.70 2.79
C ARG A 134 -3.01 -10.52 4.13
N ALA A 135 -2.23 -10.41 5.22
CA ALA A 135 -2.74 -10.15 6.57
C ALA A 135 -3.44 -8.80 6.74
N PHE A 136 -3.15 -7.81 5.87
CA PHE A 136 -3.78 -6.50 5.89
C PHE A 136 -5.10 -6.49 5.11
N TRP A 137 -5.17 -7.12 3.93
CA TRP A 137 -6.30 -6.91 3.02
C TRP A 137 -7.31 -8.06 2.97
N LEU A 138 -6.92 -9.28 3.34
CA LEU A 138 -7.83 -10.43 3.23
C LEU A 138 -8.95 -10.34 4.28
N GLY A 139 -10.17 -10.09 3.82
CA GLY A 139 -11.35 -9.92 4.68
C GLY A 139 -11.43 -8.57 5.37
N ALA A 140 -10.53 -7.63 5.06
CA ALA A 140 -10.60 -6.26 5.55
C ALA A 140 -11.39 -5.35 4.59
N ASP A 141 -12.06 -4.34 5.14
CA ASP A 141 -12.53 -3.20 4.35
C ASP A 141 -11.33 -2.31 4.01
N LEU A 142 -11.00 -2.25 2.72
CA LEU A 142 -9.83 -1.54 2.21
C LEU A 142 -10.21 -0.17 1.65
N ARG A 143 -9.55 0.87 2.13
CA ARG A 143 -9.66 2.24 1.60
C ARG A 143 -8.40 2.56 0.83
N LEU A 144 -8.52 2.68 -0.49
CA LEU A 144 -7.40 3.00 -1.35
C LEU A 144 -7.32 4.52 -1.50
N MET A 145 -6.20 5.07 -1.04
CA MET A 145 -5.92 6.49 -1.04
C MET A 145 -4.75 6.78 -1.99
N GLY A 146 -5.03 7.46 -3.10
CA GLY A 146 -4.04 7.70 -4.14
C GLY A 146 -4.69 8.20 -5.42
N ALA A 147 -3.87 8.66 -6.36
CA ALA A 147 -4.34 9.21 -7.63
C ALA A 147 -3.54 8.65 -8.81
N GLY A 148 -4.14 8.72 -10.00
CA GLY A 148 -3.50 8.36 -11.26
C GLY A 148 -3.38 6.85 -11.51
N ALA A 149 -2.69 6.53 -12.60
CA ALA A 149 -2.66 5.17 -13.17
C ALA A 149 -2.14 4.10 -12.22
N LEU A 150 -1.21 4.42 -11.31
CA LEU A 150 -0.70 3.44 -10.34
C LEU A 150 -1.80 3.03 -9.35
N ALA A 151 -2.55 4.00 -8.82
CA ALA A 151 -3.64 3.71 -7.90
C ALA A 151 -4.78 2.93 -8.59
N ASP A 152 -5.04 3.21 -9.87
CA ASP A 152 -6.00 2.46 -10.68
C ASP A 152 -5.52 1.02 -10.95
N ALA A 153 -4.21 0.83 -11.12
CA ALA A 153 -3.60 -0.49 -11.24
C ALA A 153 -3.73 -1.31 -9.94
N TYR A 154 -3.44 -0.71 -8.78
CA TYR A 154 -3.66 -1.38 -7.48
C TYR A 154 -5.13 -1.77 -7.30
N GLU A 155 -6.06 -0.86 -7.61
CA GLU A 155 -7.49 -1.13 -7.52
C GLU A 155 -7.90 -2.30 -8.42
N ALA A 156 -7.44 -2.33 -9.68
CA ALA A 156 -7.74 -3.40 -10.62
C ALA A 156 -7.25 -4.77 -10.12
N VAL A 157 -6.00 -4.86 -9.64
CA VAL A 157 -5.45 -6.13 -9.12
C VAL A 157 -6.17 -6.55 -7.84
N LEU A 158 -6.43 -5.63 -6.91
CA LEU A 158 -7.17 -5.92 -5.67
C LEU A 158 -8.58 -6.45 -5.95
N ARG A 159 -9.31 -5.82 -6.87
CA ARG A 159 -10.65 -6.27 -7.28
C ARG A 159 -10.59 -7.65 -7.93
N ALA A 160 -9.56 -7.96 -8.72
CA ALA A 160 -9.37 -9.29 -9.30
C ALA A 160 -9.17 -10.38 -8.23
N GLN A 161 -8.59 -10.03 -7.07
CA GLN A 161 -8.45 -10.89 -5.90
C GLN A 161 -9.68 -10.90 -4.98
N ALA A 162 -10.80 -10.35 -5.44
CA ALA A 162 -12.05 -10.19 -4.68
C ALA A 162 -11.90 -9.39 -3.37
N ALA A 163 -10.88 -8.53 -3.26
CA ALA A 163 -10.73 -7.64 -2.12
C ALA A 163 -11.83 -6.56 -2.11
N TRP A 164 -12.30 -6.21 -0.90
CA TRP A 164 -13.28 -5.15 -0.70
C TRP A 164 -12.58 -3.79 -0.68
N VAL A 165 -12.33 -3.24 -1.87
CA VAL A 165 -11.64 -1.96 -2.04
C VAL A 165 -12.59 -0.83 -2.44
N THR A 166 -12.49 0.28 -1.73
CA THR A 166 -13.17 1.55 -2.05
C THR A 166 -12.14 2.66 -2.19
N ARG A 167 -12.22 3.45 -3.27
CA ARG A 167 -11.39 4.62 -3.49
C ARG A 167 -11.83 5.76 -2.57
N VAL A 168 -10.88 6.45 -1.94
CA VAL A 168 -11.10 7.60 -1.04
C VAL A 168 -10.13 8.74 -1.31
#